data_AF-A0A7X3XMF9-F1
#
_entry.id   AF-A0A7X3XMF9-F1
#
_cell.length_a   1.000
_cell.length_b   1.000
_cell.length_c   1.000
_cell.angle_alpha   90.00
_cell.angle_beta   90.00
_cell.angle_gamma   90.00
#
_symmetry.space_group_name_H-M   'P 1'
#
loop_
_entity.id
_entity.type
_entity.pdbx_description
1 polymer ?
#
loop_
_entity_poly.entity_id
_entity_poly.type
_entity_poly.pdbx_seq_one_letter_code
_entity_poly.pdbx_strand_id
1 'polypeptide(L)'
;MQTVKFLNTAAYPQGIIKILLLCCFLPACGGLKLVDISKSSTALKLTTAQQQTIHPKLKLIRDIVEDYDFEKKQLEVDYQIFRAGMTQRYYDRYESGFMDARSRRELNAFRDEARKFLKQREIYLDEIKDIVEEVVAELTPEQRVKLTELKLPKLEVPVMLQRDPYNDLRYIPSHPLGGVNIF
;
A
#
# COMPACT_ATOMS: atom_id res chain seq x y z
N MET A 1 51.21 -45.06 -30.88
CA MET A 1 52.58 -44.53 -30.94
C MET A 1 52.49 -43.01 -30.92
N GLN A 2 53.19 -42.41 -29.97
CA GLN A 2 53.10 -41.00 -29.56
C GLN A 2 53.51 -40.03 -30.68
N THR A 3 52.90 -38.84 -30.73
CA THR A 3 53.64 -37.59 -30.47
C THR A 3 52.67 -36.41 -30.27
N VAL A 4 52.75 -35.87 -29.06
CA VAL A 4 52.31 -34.53 -28.66
C VAL A 4 53.30 -33.51 -29.25
N LYS A 5 52.81 -32.34 -29.70
CA LYS A 5 53.50 -31.06 -29.46
C LYS A 5 52.52 -29.89 -29.52
N PHE A 6 52.52 -29.18 -28.39
CA PHE A 6 51.84 -27.94 -28.06
C PHE A 6 52.31 -26.77 -28.93
N LEU A 7 51.41 -25.81 -29.16
CA LEU A 7 51.64 -24.36 -29.11
C LEU A 7 50.25 -23.70 -28.89
N ASN A 8 49.89 -23.40 -27.64
CA ASN A 8 49.95 -22.05 -27.05
C ASN A 8 49.06 -21.02 -27.76
N THR A 9 47.89 -20.72 -27.18
CA THR A 9 47.40 -19.35 -26.97
C THR A 9 46.21 -19.39 -26.02
N ALA A 10 46.35 -18.67 -24.91
CA ALA A 10 45.33 -18.47 -23.90
C ALA A 10 44.09 -17.80 -24.51
N ALA A 11 42.93 -18.44 -24.37
CA ALA A 11 41.64 -17.82 -24.58
C ALA A 11 40.76 -18.17 -23.37
N TYR A 12 40.77 -17.28 -22.39
CA TYR A 12 39.83 -17.34 -21.28
C TYR A 12 38.39 -17.20 -21.82
N PRO A 13 37.42 -17.99 -21.33
CA PRO A 13 36.10 -18.07 -21.93
C PRO A 13 35.32 -16.79 -21.67
N GLN A 14 34.96 -16.09 -22.75
CA GLN A 14 34.02 -14.95 -22.76
C GLN A 14 32.56 -15.33 -22.39
N GLY A 15 32.36 -16.42 -21.64
CA GLY A 15 31.06 -16.91 -21.21
C GLY A 15 30.65 -16.49 -19.79
N ILE A 16 31.60 -16.11 -18.92
CA ILE A 16 31.30 -15.86 -17.49
C ILE A 16 30.91 -14.39 -17.24
N ILE A 17 31.33 -13.47 -18.10
CA ILE A 17 31.10 -12.02 -17.92
C ILE A 17 29.64 -11.62 -18.17
N LYS A 18 28.87 -12.41 -18.93
CA LYS A 18 27.46 -12.08 -19.21
C LYS A 18 26.48 -12.49 -18.09
N ILE A 19 26.88 -13.34 -17.15
CA ILE A 19 26.01 -13.75 -16.03
C ILE A 19 26.13 -12.80 -14.83
N LEU A 20 27.26 -12.09 -14.68
CA LEU A 20 27.46 -11.16 -13.55
C LEU A 20 26.77 -9.79 -13.70
N LEU A 21 26.36 -9.40 -14.91
CA LEU A 21 25.77 -8.08 -15.16
C LEU A 21 24.23 -8.05 -15.07
N LEU A 22 23.57 -9.19 -14.87
CA LEU A 22 22.12 -9.27 -14.66
C LEU A 22 21.70 -9.17 -13.18
N CYS A 23 22.64 -8.92 -12.27
CA CYS A 23 22.35 -8.73 -10.84
C CYS A 23 22.13 -7.26 -10.45
N CYS A 24 22.28 -6.30 -11.36
CA CYS A 24 22.16 -4.86 -11.07
C CYS A 24 20.80 -4.24 -11.44
N PHE A 25 19.82 -5.05 -11.89
CA PHE A 25 18.44 -4.62 -12.17
C PHE A 25 17.42 -5.10 -11.13
N LEU A 26 17.83 -5.30 -9.88
CA LEU A 26 16.88 -5.41 -8.78
C LEU A 26 16.62 -4.00 -8.24
N PRO A 27 15.40 -3.44 -8.38
CA PRO A 27 15.01 -2.30 -7.58
C PRO A 27 14.79 -2.82 -6.16
N ALA A 28 15.86 -3.10 -5.42
CA ALA A 28 15.79 -3.38 -3.99
C ALA A 28 15.72 -2.05 -3.19
N CYS A 29 14.89 -1.11 -3.65
CA CYS A 29 14.38 0.00 -2.82
C CYS A 29 13.04 -0.37 -2.15
N GLY A 30 12.70 -1.67 -2.12
CA GLY A 30 11.61 -2.23 -1.33
C GLY A 30 12.09 -2.63 0.05
N GLY A 31 12.26 -1.68 0.97
CA GLY A 31 12.51 -1.98 2.38
C GLY A 31 11.52 -3.04 2.91
N LEU A 32 12.04 -3.96 3.72
CA LEU A 32 11.29 -5.13 4.19
C LEU A 32 10.03 -4.68 4.95
N LYS A 33 8.86 -5.21 4.55
CA LYS A 33 7.59 -4.90 5.21
C LYS A 33 7.45 -5.73 6.48
N LEU A 34 7.03 -5.09 7.57
CA LEU A 34 6.80 -5.75 8.87
C LEU A 34 5.78 -6.91 8.78
N VAL A 35 4.82 -6.82 7.86
CA VAL A 35 3.78 -7.85 7.64
C VAL A 35 4.28 -9.14 6.99
N ASP A 36 5.52 -9.15 6.45
CA ASP A 36 6.16 -10.38 5.98
C ASP A 36 6.76 -11.11 7.19
N ILE A 37 5.94 -11.93 7.87
CA ILE A 37 6.28 -12.57 9.16
C ILE A 37 7.58 -13.36 9.07
N SER A 38 7.76 -14.14 8.00
CA SER A 38 8.95 -14.98 7.81
C SER A 38 10.21 -14.11 7.71
N LYS A 39 10.19 -13.09 6.85
CA LYS A 39 11.36 -12.23 6.67
C LYS A 39 11.60 -11.31 7.87
N SER A 40 10.55 -10.83 8.53
CA SER A 40 10.64 -9.96 9.71
C SER A 40 11.20 -10.73 10.90
N SER A 41 10.78 -11.98 11.10
CA SER A 41 11.34 -12.87 12.13
C SER A 41 12.83 -13.13 11.93
N THR A 42 13.26 -13.33 10.68
CA THR A 42 14.68 -13.49 10.34
C THR A 42 15.47 -12.19 10.51
N ALA A 43 14.93 -11.06 10.08
CA ALA A 43 15.57 -9.75 10.18
C ALA A 43 15.79 -9.33 11.64
N LEU A 44 14.79 -9.53 12.49
CA LEU A 44 14.83 -9.22 13.92
C LEU A 44 15.59 -10.28 14.73
N LYS A 45 15.97 -11.42 14.12
CA LYS A 45 16.63 -12.54 14.80
C LYS A 45 15.87 -12.96 16.07
N LEU A 46 14.56 -13.16 15.94
CA LEU A 46 13.70 -13.50 17.07
C LEU A 46 14.03 -14.88 17.65
N THR A 47 14.11 -14.98 18.98
CA THR A 47 14.22 -16.27 19.68
C THR A 47 12.93 -17.07 19.54
N THR A 48 12.94 -18.38 19.80
CA THR A 48 11.72 -19.22 19.73
C THR A 48 10.61 -18.72 20.65
N ALA A 49 10.96 -18.24 21.85
CA ALA A 49 10.00 -17.65 22.79
C ALA A 49 9.39 -16.35 22.23
N GLN A 50 10.22 -15.47 21.67
CA GLN A 50 9.74 -14.24 21.01
C GLN A 50 8.89 -14.54 19.77
N GLN A 51 9.20 -15.59 19.01
CA GLN A 51 8.40 -15.98 17.84
C GLN A 51 6.99 -16.38 18.24
N GLN A 52 6.84 -17.12 19.35
CA GLN A 52 5.53 -17.53 19.87
C GLN A 52 4.65 -16.34 20.27
N THR A 53 5.24 -15.25 20.76
CA THR A 53 4.50 -14.04 21.17
C THR A 53 4.32 -13.03 20.03
N ILE A 54 5.33 -12.85 19.17
CA ILE A 54 5.35 -11.82 18.13
C ILE A 54 4.67 -12.27 16.83
N HIS A 55 4.78 -13.55 16.42
CA HIS A 55 4.17 -13.99 15.15
C HIS A 55 2.66 -13.80 15.10
N PRO A 56 1.88 -14.11 16.16
CA PRO A 56 0.45 -13.82 16.18
C PRO A 56 0.15 -12.32 16.01
N LYS A 57 0.95 -11.44 16.63
CA LYS A 57 0.80 -9.98 16.54
C LYS A 57 1.08 -9.47 15.12
N LEU A 58 2.16 -9.94 14.49
CA LEU A 58 2.47 -9.61 13.10
C LEU A 58 1.38 -10.12 12.14
N LYS A 59 0.78 -11.27 12.46
CA LYS A 59 -0.37 -11.79 11.71
C LYS A 59 -1.58 -10.86 11.84
N LEU A 60 -1.92 -10.40 13.04
CA LEU A 60 -3.02 -9.44 13.23
C LEU A 60 -2.81 -8.16 12.41
N ILE A 61 -1.60 -7.58 12.42
CA ILE A 61 -1.28 -6.42 11.57
C ILE A 61 -1.53 -6.73 10.09
N ARG A 62 -1.12 -7.91 9.62
CA ARG A 62 -1.34 -8.31 8.23
C ARG A 62 -2.82 -8.45 7.92
N ASP A 63 -3.58 -9.10 8.79
CA ASP A 63 -5.01 -9.32 8.61
C ASP A 63 -5.76 -7.95 8.55
N ILE A 64 -5.39 -6.98 9.41
CA ILE A 64 -5.91 -5.59 9.34
C ILE A 64 -5.60 -4.93 7.98
N VAL A 65 -4.38 -5.10 7.46
CA VAL A 65 -3.99 -4.53 6.17
C VAL A 65 -4.77 -5.16 5.02
N GLU A 66 -5.00 -6.48 5.08
CA GLU A 66 -5.79 -7.20 4.08
C GLU A 66 -7.26 -6.76 4.09
N ASP A 67 -7.85 -6.59 5.28
CA ASP A 67 -9.21 -6.06 5.44
C ASP A 67 -9.31 -4.63 4.90
N TYR A 68 -8.37 -3.76 5.25
CA TYR A 68 -8.30 -2.40 4.71
C TYR A 68 -8.19 -2.39 3.17
N ASP A 69 -7.31 -3.21 2.60
CA ASP A 69 -7.13 -3.29 1.14
C ASP A 69 -8.39 -3.83 0.43
N PHE A 70 -9.15 -4.70 1.09
CA PHE A 70 -10.45 -5.16 0.60
C PHE A 70 -11.49 -4.03 0.60
N GLU A 71 -11.66 -3.34 1.73
CA GLU A 71 -12.58 -2.20 1.85
C GLU A 71 -12.23 -1.08 0.87
N LYS A 72 -10.93 -0.82 0.72
CA LYS A 72 -10.40 0.16 -0.23
C LYS A 72 -10.86 -0.14 -1.66
N LYS A 73 -10.70 -1.39 -2.11
CA LYS A 73 -11.14 -1.84 -3.45
C LYS A 73 -12.64 -1.72 -3.61
N GLN A 74 -13.42 -2.08 -2.59
CA GLN A 74 -14.88 -1.95 -2.65
C GLN A 74 -15.30 -0.48 -2.84
N LEU A 75 -14.71 0.44 -2.07
CA LEU A 75 -14.97 1.87 -2.20
C LEU A 75 -14.55 2.43 -3.57
N GLU A 76 -13.43 1.95 -4.12
CA GLU A 76 -12.99 2.31 -5.47
C GLU A 76 -14.00 1.84 -6.54
N VAL A 77 -14.54 0.62 -6.40
CA VAL A 77 -15.59 0.11 -7.30
C VAL A 77 -16.86 0.95 -7.19
N ASP A 78 -17.31 1.24 -5.97
CA ASP A 78 -18.51 2.06 -5.72
C ASP A 78 -18.35 3.47 -6.32
N TYR A 79 -17.14 4.04 -6.23
CA TYR A 79 -16.82 5.31 -6.85
C TYR A 79 -16.94 5.28 -8.37
N GLN A 80 -16.43 4.22 -9.03
CA GLN A 80 -16.53 4.09 -10.49
C GLN A 80 -17.99 3.96 -10.93
N ILE A 81 -18.80 3.18 -10.20
CA ILE A 81 -20.24 3.05 -10.46
C ILE A 81 -20.95 4.41 -10.32
N PHE A 82 -20.68 5.11 -9.23
CA PHE A 82 -21.19 6.47 -9.00
C PHE A 82 -20.81 7.43 -10.14
N ARG A 83 -19.53 7.44 -10.54
CA ARG A 83 -19.01 8.30 -11.61
C ARG A 83 -19.62 7.96 -12.97
N ALA A 84 -19.77 6.69 -13.30
CA ALA A 84 -20.40 6.25 -14.54
C ALA A 84 -21.87 6.69 -14.61
N GLY A 85 -22.63 6.50 -13.53
CA GLY A 85 -24.02 6.94 -13.42
C GLY A 85 -24.17 8.47 -13.54
N MET A 86 -23.24 9.24 -12.95
CA MET A 86 -23.21 10.68 -13.11
C MET A 86 -22.91 11.13 -14.55
N THR A 87 -21.95 10.48 -15.20
CA THR A 87 -21.54 10.81 -16.58
C THR A 87 -22.69 10.60 -17.56
N GLN A 88 -23.40 9.46 -17.44
CA GLN A 88 -24.58 9.17 -18.26
C GLN A 88 -25.66 10.24 -18.11
N ARG A 89 -26.00 10.62 -16.88
CA ARG A 89 -27.02 11.65 -16.59
C ARG A 89 -26.59 13.06 -17.00
N TYR A 90 -25.30 13.34 -17.08
CA TYR A 90 -24.81 14.63 -17.57
C TYR A 90 -25.10 14.79 -19.06
N TYR A 91 -24.95 13.72 -19.85
CA TYR A 91 -25.37 13.71 -21.25
C TYR A 91 -26.89 13.88 -21.38
N ASP A 92 -27.69 13.21 -20.53
CA ASP A 92 -29.15 13.35 -20.51
C ASP A 92 -29.62 14.76 -20.06
N ARG A 93 -28.84 15.45 -19.21
CA ARG A 93 -29.17 16.81 -18.73
C ARG A 93 -29.04 17.87 -19.81
N TYR A 94 -28.17 17.69 -20.80
CA TYR A 94 -28.05 18.66 -21.89
C TYR A 94 -29.38 18.83 -22.66
N GLU A 95 -30.32 17.88 -22.50
CA GLU A 95 -31.70 17.97 -22.99
C GLU A 95 -32.75 18.48 -21.98
N SER A 96 -32.50 18.47 -20.66
CA SER A 96 -33.56 18.65 -19.63
C SER A 96 -33.25 19.58 -18.43
N GLY A 97 -32.05 20.16 -18.34
CA GLY A 97 -31.81 21.40 -17.59
C GLY A 97 -31.67 21.36 -16.05
N PHE A 98 -31.90 20.26 -15.32
CA PHE A 98 -31.81 20.30 -13.84
C PHE A 98 -31.08 19.13 -13.13
N MET A 99 -30.31 19.54 -12.11
CA MET A 99 -29.93 18.90 -10.84
C MET A 99 -30.81 17.82 -10.17
N ASP A 100 -31.19 16.68 -10.78
CA ASP A 100 -32.16 15.75 -10.14
C ASP A 100 -31.80 15.38 -8.67
N ALA A 101 -32.80 15.43 -7.79
CA ALA A 101 -32.70 15.19 -6.35
C ALA A 101 -32.11 13.81 -6.03
N ARG A 102 -32.34 12.82 -6.91
CA ARG A 102 -31.72 11.49 -6.84
C ARG A 102 -30.20 11.53 -6.88
N SER A 103 -29.62 12.30 -7.80
CA SER A 103 -28.16 12.39 -7.95
C SER A 103 -27.51 13.04 -6.72
N ARG A 104 -28.20 13.98 -6.08
CA ARG A 104 -27.74 14.57 -4.80
C ARG A 104 -27.74 13.55 -3.66
N ARG A 105 -28.77 12.69 -3.58
CA ARG A 105 -28.83 11.62 -2.58
C ARG A 105 -27.71 10.61 -2.76
N GLU A 106 -27.46 10.17 -3.99
CA GLU A 106 -26.38 9.21 -4.30
C GLU A 106 -24.99 9.77 -3.96
N LEU A 107 -24.73 11.04 -4.30
CA LEU A 107 -23.49 11.71 -3.92
C LEU A 107 -23.32 11.82 -2.39
N ASN A 108 -24.39 12.15 -1.67
CA ASN A 108 -24.33 12.24 -0.20
C ASN A 108 -24.10 10.86 0.43
N ALA A 109 -24.76 9.81 -0.08
CA ALA A 109 -24.52 8.45 0.37
C ALA A 109 -23.05 8.04 0.16
N PHE A 110 -22.50 8.33 -1.03
CA PHE A 110 -21.08 8.05 -1.31
C PHE A 110 -20.14 8.85 -0.40
N ARG A 111 -20.44 10.12 -0.12
CA ARG A 111 -19.68 10.96 0.84
C ARG A 111 -19.66 10.36 2.23
N ASP A 112 -20.79 9.85 2.69
CA ASP A 112 -20.90 9.27 4.02
C ASP A 112 -20.09 7.97 4.10
N GLU A 113 -20.12 7.12 3.07
CA GLU A 113 -19.24 5.94 2.99
C GLU A 113 -17.76 6.31 2.92
N ALA A 114 -17.38 7.30 2.11
CA ALA A 114 -15.99 7.77 2.05
C ALA A 114 -15.49 8.29 3.41
N ARG A 115 -16.33 9.01 4.17
CA ARG A 115 -15.99 9.48 5.52
C ARG A 115 -15.85 8.33 6.51
N LYS A 116 -16.75 7.35 6.47
CA LYS A 116 -16.66 6.15 7.30
C LYS A 116 -15.36 5.41 7.02
N PHE A 117 -15.02 5.20 5.75
CA PHE A 117 -13.77 4.58 5.33
C PHE A 117 -12.54 5.32 5.88
N LEU A 118 -12.50 6.66 5.77
CA LEU A 118 -11.40 7.45 6.31
C LEU A 118 -11.30 7.36 7.85
N LYS A 119 -12.43 7.33 8.54
CA LYS A 119 -12.46 7.11 9.99
C LYS A 119 -11.99 5.71 10.37
N GLN A 120 -12.41 4.69 9.63
CA GLN A 120 -11.99 3.30 9.85
C GLN A 120 -10.48 3.13 9.63
N ARG A 121 -9.93 3.82 8.63
CA ARG A 121 -8.49 3.90 8.40
C ARG A 121 -7.73 4.44 9.62
N GLU A 122 -8.22 5.50 10.25
CA GLU A 122 -7.61 6.06 11.47
C GLU A 122 -7.62 5.03 12.60
N ILE A 123 -8.74 4.33 12.80
CA ILE A 123 -8.87 3.25 13.78
C ILE A 123 -7.85 2.14 13.52
N TYR A 124 -7.73 1.68 12.28
CA TYR A 124 -6.75 0.65 11.92
C TYR A 124 -5.29 1.11 12.10
N LEU A 125 -4.98 2.38 11.85
CA LEU A 125 -3.65 2.91 12.11
C LEU A 125 -3.31 2.92 13.59
N ASP A 126 -4.27 3.30 14.43
CA ASP A 126 -4.11 3.28 15.89
C ASP A 126 -3.95 1.84 16.39
N GLU A 127 -4.76 0.89 15.91
CA GLU A 127 -4.65 -0.52 16.27
C GLU A 127 -3.29 -1.13 15.85
N ILE A 128 -2.83 -0.85 14.63
CA ILE A 128 -1.50 -1.27 14.16
C ILE A 128 -0.41 -0.67 15.06
N LYS A 129 -0.55 0.60 15.45
CA LYS A 129 0.41 1.27 16.33
C LYS A 129 0.48 0.59 17.70
N ASP A 130 -0.66 0.30 18.31
CA ASP A 130 -0.74 -0.37 19.61
C ASP A 130 -0.08 -1.75 19.54
N ILE A 131 -0.38 -2.54 18.51
CA ILE A 131 0.25 -3.86 18.31
C ILE A 131 1.77 -3.73 18.12
N VAL A 132 2.24 -2.72 17.39
CA VAL A 132 3.68 -2.46 17.21
C VAL A 132 4.34 -2.09 18.54
N GLU A 133 3.70 -1.29 19.39
CA GLU A 133 4.21 -0.95 20.73
C GLU A 133 4.36 -2.21 21.59
N GLU A 134 3.39 -3.13 21.53
CA GLU A 134 3.51 -4.41 22.23
C GLU A 134 4.63 -5.29 21.66
N VAL A 135 4.86 -5.28 20.34
CA VAL A 135 6.00 -6.00 19.74
C VAL A 135 7.31 -5.38 20.22
N VAL A 136 7.42 -4.06 20.26
CA VAL A 136 8.62 -3.34 20.76
C VAL A 136 8.95 -3.72 22.20
N ALA A 137 7.93 -3.89 23.06
CA ALA A 137 8.10 -4.28 24.45
C ALA A 137 8.82 -5.64 24.59
N GLU A 138 8.55 -6.58 23.68
CA GLU A 138 9.12 -7.94 23.65
C GLU A 138 10.54 -8.01 23.05
N LEU A 139 11.00 -6.93 22.41
CA LEU A 139 12.31 -6.88 21.72
C LEU A 139 13.42 -6.33 22.62
N THR A 140 14.65 -6.83 22.42
CA THR A 140 15.86 -6.25 23.02
C THR A 140 16.18 -4.90 22.39
N PRO A 141 16.99 -4.03 23.03
CA PRO A 141 17.40 -2.75 22.47
C PRO A 141 18.01 -2.86 21.06
N GLU A 142 18.84 -3.88 20.80
CA GLU A 142 19.45 -4.08 19.48
C GLU A 142 18.43 -4.50 18.41
N GLN A 143 17.41 -5.28 18.80
CA GLN A 143 16.33 -5.68 17.90
C GLN A 143 15.39 -4.51 17.59
N ARG A 144 15.17 -3.59 18.56
CA ARG A 144 14.36 -2.38 18.34
C ARG A 144 14.96 -1.47 17.28
N VAL A 145 16.29 -1.30 17.27
CA VAL A 145 16.98 -0.55 16.20
C VAL A 145 16.67 -1.17 14.84
N LYS A 146 16.77 -2.49 14.71
CA LYS A 146 16.43 -3.18 13.45
C LYS A 146 14.96 -3.06 13.07
N LEU A 147 14.05 -3.02 14.04
CA LEU A 147 12.64 -2.80 13.77
C LEU A 147 12.40 -1.44 13.12
N THR A 148 13.13 -0.39 13.52
CA THR A 148 13.01 0.94 12.88
C THR A 148 13.49 0.96 11.43
N GLU A 149 14.32 0.00 11.03
CA GLU A 149 14.75 -0.19 9.64
C GLU A 149 13.68 -0.91 8.80
N LEU A 150 12.70 -1.58 9.45
CA LEU A 150 11.58 -2.22 8.77
C LEU A 150 10.52 -1.18 8.39
N LYS A 151 9.95 -1.34 7.20
CA LYS A 151 8.83 -0.49 6.77
C LYS A 151 7.54 -0.96 7.44
N LEU A 152 6.94 -0.07 8.23
CA LEU A 152 5.57 -0.24 8.71
C LEU A 152 4.59 -0.29 7.53
N PRO A 153 3.51 -1.08 7.62
CA PRO A 153 2.47 -1.08 6.61
C PRO A 153 1.87 0.32 6.48
N LYS A 154 1.60 0.73 5.23
CA LYS A 154 0.95 2.00 4.93
C LYS A 154 -0.48 1.71 4.49
N LEU A 155 -1.45 2.25 5.21
CA LEU A 155 -2.84 2.27 4.76
C LEU A 155 -3.02 3.48 3.83
N GLU A 156 -2.88 3.26 2.53
CA GLU A 156 -2.90 4.36 1.55
C GLU A 156 -4.32 4.81 1.25
N VAL A 157 -4.56 6.13 1.36
CA VAL A 157 -5.85 6.74 0.98
C VAL A 157 -6.02 6.61 -0.54
N PRO A 158 -7.17 6.08 -1.03
CA PRO A 158 -7.48 6.04 -2.44
C PRO A 158 -7.34 7.39 -3.14
N VAL A 159 -6.88 7.40 -4.38
CA VAL A 159 -6.62 8.64 -5.14
C VAL A 159 -7.86 9.53 -5.22
N MET A 160 -9.06 8.96 -5.39
CA MET A 160 -10.30 9.76 -5.46
C MET A 160 -10.67 10.46 -4.15
N LEU A 161 -10.10 10.05 -3.02
CA LEU A 161 -10.29 10.69 -1.72
C LEU A 161 -9.11 11.59 -1.35
N GLN A 162 -8.01 11.56 -2.09
CA GLN A 162 -6.90 12.45 -1.80
C GLN A 162 -7.33 13.89 -2.06
N ARG A 163 -6.83 14.82 -1.24
CA ARG A 163 -6.96 16.24 -1.55
C ARG A 163 -6.25 16.49 -2.87
N ASP A 164 -6.94 17.10 -3.81
CA ASP A 164 -6.35 17.49 -5.08
C ASP A 164 -5.42 18.69 -4.85
N PRO A 165 -4.09 18.51 -4.98
CA PRO A 165 -3.12 19.57 -4.68
C PRO A 165 -3.25 20.78 -5.60
N TYR A 166 -4.00 20.67 -6.71
CA TYR A 166 -4.27 21.76 -7.64
C TYR A 166 -5.64 22.42 -7.43
N ASN A 167 -6.46 21.92 -6.51
CA ASN A 167 -7.85 22.35 -6.28
C ASN A 167 -8.18 22.71 -4.83
N ASP A 168 -7.20 22.85 -3.95
CA ASP A 168 -7.40 23.22 -2.52
C ASP A 168 -8.22 24.53 -2.31
N LEU A 169 -8.47 25.32 -3.37
CA LEU A 169 -9.27 26.56 -3.32
C LEU A 169 -10.57 26.53 -4.14
N ARG A 170 -10.95 25.41 -4.76
CA ARG A 170 -12.16 25.32 -5.61
C ARG A 170 -13.15 24.30 -5.09
N TYR A 171 -14.38 24.75 -4.84
CA TYR A 171 -15.50 23.84 -4.55
C TYR A 171 -15.79 22.96 -5.77
N ILE A 172 -15.58 21.65 -5.64
CA ILE A 172 -15.99 20.66 -6.64
C ILE A 172 -17.26 19.97 -6.10
N PRO A 173 -18.45 20.29 -6.65
CA PRO A 173 -19.71 19.78 -6.15
C PRO A 173 -19.79 18.25 -6.14
N SER A 174 -19.07 17.58 -7.04
CA SER A 174 -19.05 16.13 -7.22
C SER A 174 -17.88 15.40 -6.55
N HIS A 175 -16.99 16.11 -5.84
CA HIS A 175 -15.84 15.47 -5.21
C HIS A 175 -16.29 14.61 -4.01
N PRO A 176 -15.70 13.42 -3.82
CA PRO A 176 -15.98 12.51 -2.71
C PRO A 176 -15.90 13.11 -1.31
N LEU A 177 -15.00 14.08 -1.10
CA LEU A 177 -14.87 14.78 0.18
C LEU A 177 -15.60 16.13 0.21
N GLY A 178 -16.18 16.55 -0.92
CA GLY A 178 -16.56 17.94 -1.17
C GLY A 178 -15.31 18.82 -1.34
N GLY A 179 -15.40 19.86 -2.17
CA GLY A 179 -14.33 20.86 -2.17
C GLY A 179 -14.36 21.61 -0.84
N VAL A 180 -13.26 21.55 -0.09
CA VAL A 180 -13.17 22.23 1.19
C VAL A 180 -12.60 23.62 0.90
N ASN A 181 -13.45 24.66 0.88
CA ASN A 181 -12.95 26.03 1.02
C ASN A 181 -12.62 26.23 2.49
N ILE A 182 -11.38 25.96 2.89
CA ILE A 182 -10.88 26.33 4.20
C ILE A 182 -10.24 27.72 4.01
N PHE A 183 -10.97 28.77 4.39
CA PHE A 183 -10.39 30.07 4.70
C PHE A 183 -9.95 30.07 6.16
#